data_AF-A0A090QMT7-F1
#
_entry.id   AF-A0A090QMT7-F1
#
_cell.length_a   1.000
_cell.length_b   1.000
_cell.length_c   1.000
_cell.angle_alpha   90.00
_cell.angle_beta   90.00
_cell.angle_gamma   90.00
#
_symmetry.space_group_name_H-M   'P 1'
#
loop_
_entity.id
_entity.type
_entity.pdbx_description
1 polymer ?
#
loop_
_entity_poly.entity_id
_entity_poly.type
_entity_poly.pdbx_seq_one_letter_code
_entity_poly.pdbx_strand_id
1 'polypeptide(L)'
;MADDMVEQAATDICQCLKEPYEHAAKVKAALSDAKASGSLSRITDTQDDMMAVINAAKLCMENVRSRYPDIKHDTALQEAILKRTESLCPNPLSSHPPVSSDNAPRSPSITPSITPSITPSSNLSNNTSSNE
;
A
#
# COMPACT_ATOMS: atom_id res chain seq x y z
N MET A 1 -0.25 -30.16 5.57
CA MET A 1 0.28 -29.94 4.20
C MET A 1 0.12 -28.49 3.76
N ALA A 2 -1.10 -27.96 3.61
CA ALA A 2 -1.29 -26.54 3.24
C ALA A 2 -0.72 -25.59 4.31
N ASP A 3 -1.00 -25.85 5.59
CA ASP A 3 -0.50 -25.04 6.70
C ASP A 3 1.04 -25.06 6.80
N ASP A 4 1.67 -26.22 6.56
CA ASP A 4 3.13 -26.35 6.58
C ASP A 4 3.78 -25.52 5.46
N MET A 5 3.15 -25.49 4.28
CA MET A 5 3.59 -24.65 3.16
C MET A 5 3.42 -23.16 3.47
N VAL A 6 2.32 -22.77 4.12
CA VAL A 6 2.11 -21.38 4.56
C VAL A 6 3.21 -20.96 5.52
N GLU A 7 3.53 -21.80 6.51
CA GLU A 7 4.56 -21.52 7.51
C GLU A 7 5.95 -21.39 6.88
N GLN A 8 6.31 -22.32 5.99
CA GLN A 8 7.61 -22.33 5.34
C GLN A 8 7.76 -21.14 4.39
N ALA A 9 6.75 -20.86 3.55
CA ALA A 9 6.80 -19.73 2.64
C ALA A 9 6.87 -18.39 3.38
N ALA A 10 6.12 -18.23 4.48
CA ALA A 10 6.21 -17.03 5.31
C ALA A 10 7.59 -16.88 5.98
N THR A 11 8.18 -17.98 6.44
CA THR A 11 9.54 -17.99 7.00
C THR A 11 10.58 -17.60 5.95
N ASP A 12 10.49 -18.15 4.75
CA ASP A 12 11.40 -17.82 3.63
C ASP A 12 11.28 -16.36 3.23
N ILE A 13 10.06 -15.81 3.22
CA ILE A 13 9.82 -14.38 3.00
C ILE A 13 10.53 -13.57 4.10
N CYS A 14 10.32 -13.89 5.37
CA CYS A 14 10.92 -13.17 6.49
C CYS A 14 12.44 -13.20 6.46
N GLN A 15 13.04 -14.34 6.12
CA GLN A 15 14.49 -14.45 5.95
C GLN A 15 15.00 -13.55 4.83
N CYS A 16 14.30 -13.51 3.70
CA CYS A 16 14.67 -12.65 2.57
C CYS A 16 14.52 -11.16 2.89
N LEU A 17 13.46 -10.79 3.61
CA LEU A 17 13.15 -9.41 3.96
C LEU A 17 13.99 -8.87 5.12
N LYS A 18 14.75 -9.70 5.82
CA LYS A 18 15.52 -9.29 7.01
C LYS A 18 16.39 -8.06 6.76
N GLU A 19 17.29 -8.13 5.78
CA GLU A 19 18.19 -7.01 5.46
C GLU A 19 17.43 -5.80 4.86
N PRO A 20 16.50 -5.97 3.89
CA PRO A 20 15.64 -4.88 3.44
C PRO A 20 14.87 -4.17 4.56
N TYR A 21 14.37 -4.89 5.56
CA TYR A 21 13.63 -4.32 6.68
C TYR A 21 14.55 -3.58 7.66
N GLU A 22 15.72 -4.13 7.97
CA GLU A 22 16.72 -3.42 8.75
C GLU A 22 17.13 -2.11 8.07
N HIS A 23 17.27 -2.12 6.74
CA HIS A 23 17.53 -0.90 5.97
C HIS A 23 16.34 0.05 6.00
N ALA A 24 15.11 -0.44 5.78
CA ALA A 24 13.89 0.36 5.83
C ALA A 24 13.72 1.10 7.17
N ALA A 25 14.03 0.44 8.29
CA ALA A 25 13.97 1.04 9.62
C ALA A 25 14.97 2.21 9.76
N LYS A 26 16.20 2.05 9.21
CA LYS A 26 17.21 3.12 9.17
C LYS A 26 16.76 4.29 8.30
N VAL A 27 16.22 4.02 7.11
CA VAL A 27 15.69 5.04 6.20
C VAL A 27 14.55 5.81 6.85
N LYS A 28 13.63 5.13 7.55
CA LYS A 28 12.53 5.76 8.29
C LYS A 28 13.04 6.73 9.36
N ALA A 29 14.04 6.32 10.13
CA ALA A 29 14.67 7.19 11.13
C ALA A 29 15.36 8.40 10.48
N ALA A 30 16.16 8.16 9.44
CA ALA A 30 16.87 9.21 8.71
C ALA A 30 15.90 10.23 8.07
N LEU A 31 14.77 9.78 7.53
CA LEU A 31 13.73 10.63 6.96
C LEU A 31 13.05 11.48 8.04
N SER A 32 12.79 10.91 9.22
CA SER A 32 12.23 11.65 10.36
C SER A 32 13.17 12.78 10.80
N ASP A 33 14.46 12.49 10.92
CA ASP A 33 15.50 13.47 11.27
C ASP A 33 15.67 14.55 10.18
N ALA A 34 15.64 14.15 8.91
CA ALA A 34 15.72 15.06 7.77
C ALA A 34 14.53 16.02 7.73
N LYS A 35 13.32 15.53 8.03
CA LYS A 35 12.11 16.34 8.17
C LYS A 35 12.20 17.32 9.34
N ALA A 36 12.65 16.86 10.50
CA ALA A 36 12.80 17.71 11.68
C ALA A 36 13.83 18.84 11.47
N SER A 37 14.88 18.57 10.69
CA SER A 37 15.94 19.54 10.37
C SER A 37 15.66 20.40 9.13
N GLY A 38 14.60 20.12 8.36
CA GLY A 38 14.30 20.82 7.10
C GLY A 38 15.30 20.58 5.97
N SER A 39 16.12 19.52 6.07
CA SER A 39 17.21 19.26 5.13
C SER A 39 16.70 18.55 3.88
N LEU A 40 16.35 19.32 2.84
CA LEU A 40 15.79 18.77 1.59
C LEU A 40 16.71 17.77 0.89
N SER A 41 18.03 17.97 0.90
CA SER A 41 19.01 17.02 0.34
C SER A 41 18.87 15.62 0.98
N ARG A 42 18.90 15.56 2.31
CA ARG A 42 18.71 14.32 3.08
C ARG A 42 17.35 13.67 2.82
N ILE A 43 16.29 14.47 2.61
CA ILE A 43 14.98 13.92 2.23
C ILE A 43 15.06 13.23 0.87
N THR A 44 15.73 13.83 -0.11
CA THR A 44 15.94 13.20 -1.42
C THR A 44 16.79 11.95 -1.32
N ASP A 45 17.89 11.98 -0.57
CA ASP A 45 18.76 10.81 -0.37
C ASP A 45 17.95 9.62 0.20
N THR A 46 17.09 9.88 1.20
CA THR A 46 16.24 8.83 1.77
C THR A 46 15.19 8.27 0.80
N GLN A 47 14.82 8.97 -0.27
CA GLN A 47 13.91 8.44 -1.28
C GLN A 47 14.59 7.38 -2.15
N ASP A 48 15.85 7.60 -2.54
CA ASP A 48 16.62 6.63 -3.30
C ASP A 48 16.86 5.35 -2.48
N ASP A 49 17.21 5.49 -1.21
CA ASP A 49 17.36 4.36 -0.29
C ASP A 49 16.03 3.59 -0.12
N MET A 50 14.90 4.30 -0.03
CA MET A 50 13.58 3.67 0.05
C MET A 50 13.24 2.88 -1.22
N MET A 51 13.63 3.38 -2.40
CA MET A 51 13.46 2.68 -3.67
C MET A 51 14.32 1.41 -3.73
N ALA A 52 15.55 1.45 -3.20
CA ALA A 52 16.40 0.26 -3.09
C ALA A 52 15.75 -0.82 -2.20
N VAL A 53 15.19 -0.42 -1.05
CA VAL A 53 14.42 -1.31 -0.16
C VAL A 53 13.23 -1.94 -0.88
N ILE A 54 12.44 -1.14 -1.59
CA ILE A 54 11.27 -1.63 -2.35
C ILE A 54 11.69 -2.65 -3.41
N ASN A 55 12.77 -2.38 -4.14
CA ASN A 55 13.26 -3.29 -5.18
C ASN A 55 13.75 -4.61 -4.58
N ALA A 56 14.48 -4.58 -3.47
CA ALA A 56 14.91 -5.78 -2.78
C ALA A 56 13.72 -6.61 -2.26
N ALA A 57 12.70 -5.95 -1.70
CA ALA A 57 11.48 -6.62 -1.25
C ALA A 57 10.70 -7.27 -2.40
N LYS A 58 10.62 -6.62 -3.57
CA LYS A 58 10.00 -7.21 -4.78
C LYS A 58 10.74 -8.47 -5.23
N LEU A 59 12.07 -8.42 -5.29
CA LEU A 59 12.90 -9.59 -5.64
C LEU A 59 12.68 -10.75 -4.66
N CYS A 60 12.51 -10.46 -3.36
CA CYS A 60 12.15 -11.48 -2.38
C CYS A 60 10.83 -12.17 -2.70
N MET A 61 9.78 -11.38 -3.00
CA MET A 61 8.45 -11.94 -3.34
C MET A 61 8.48 -12.76 -4.63
N GLU A 62 9.23 -12.32 -5.64
CA GLU A 62 9.40 -13.05 -6.88
C GLU A 62 10.13 -14.39 -6.67
N ASN A 63 11.21 -14.39 -5.89
CA ASN A 63 11.95 -15.62 -5.55
C ASN A 63 11.09 -16.63 -4.78
N VAL A 64 10.23 -16.16 -3.88
CA VAL A 64 9.31 -17.04 -3.15
C VAL A 64 8.27 -17.60 -4.10
N ARG A 65 7.67 -16.77 -4.96
CA ARG A 65 6.70 -17.24 -5.97
C ARG A 65 7.28 -18.28 -6.92
N SER A 66 8.58 -18.19 -7.24
CA SER A 66 9.27 -19.20 -8.04
C SER A 66 9.49 -20.52 -7.30
N ARG A 67 9.66 -20.49 -5.98
CA ARG A 67 9.88 -21.69 -5.15
C ARG A 67 8.58 -22.44 -4.82
N TYR A 68 7.46 -21.72 -4.79
CA TYR A 68 6.15 -22.24 -4.44
C TYR A 68 5.14 -21.93 -5.55
N PRO A 69 5.21 -22.63 -6.70
CA PRO A 69 4.39 -22.31 -7.87
C PRO A 69 2.88 -22.50 -7.61
N ASP A 70 2.51 -23.39 -6.69
CA ASP A 70 1.12 -23.65 -6.32
C ASP A 70 0.45 -22.42 -5.68
N ILE A 71 1.23 -21.57 -4.99
CA ILE A 71 0.76 -20.28 -4.45
C ILE A 71 0.27 -19.36 -5.58
N LYS A 72 0.87 -19.42 -6.76
CA LYS A 72 0.60 -18.46 -7.85
C LYS A 72 -0.88 -18.46 -8.27
N HIS A 73 -1.56 -19.59 -8.11
CA HIS A 73 -2.93 -19.78 -8.57
C HIS A 73 -3.98 -19.75 -7.45
N ASP A 74 -3.56 -19.66 -6.19
CA ASP A 74 -4.45 -19.68 -5.03
C ASP A 74 -4.34 -18.36 -4.24
N THR A 75 -5.34 -17.50 -4.42
CA THR A 75 -5.43 -16.21 -3.73
C THR A 75 -5.59 -16.37 -2.22
N ALA A 76 -6.31 -17.39 -1.75
CA ALA A 76 -6.50 -17.62 -0.32
C ALA A 76 -5.18 -18.05 0.34
N LEU A 77 -4.39 -18.85 -0.37
CA LEU A 77 -3.06 -19.25 0.06
C LEU A 77 -2.09 -18.06 0.08
N GLN A 78 -2.14 -17.18 -0.94
CA GLN A 78 -1.36 -15.93 -0.95
C GLN A 78 -1.70 -15.04 0.26
N GLU A 79 -2.99 -14.87 0.56
CA GLU A 79 -3.44 -14.08 1.70
C GLU A 79 -2.99 -14.70 3.03
N ALA A 80 -3.11 -16.02 3.18
CA ALA A 80 -2.65 -16.74 4.37
C ALA A 80 -1.15 -16.54 4.61
N ILE A 81 -0.34 -16.61 3.55
CA ILE A 81 1.11 -16.41 3.62
C ILE A 81 1.47 -14.97 3.97
N LEU A 82 0.81 -13.99 3.36
CA LEU A 82 1.03 -12.57 3.67
C LEU A 82 0.65 -12.27 5.12
N LYS A 83 -0.50 -12.76 5.59
CA LYS A 83 -0.95 -12.60 6.98
C LYS A 83 0.01 -13.26 7.95
N ARG A 84 0.50 -14.47 7.62
CA ARG A 84 1.47 -15.17 8.45
C ARG A 84 2.82 -14.45 8.48
N THR A 85 3.27 -13.94 7.34
CA THR A 85 4.48 -13.11 7.22
C THR A 85 4.40 -11.87 8.10
N GLU A 86 3.30 -11.10 8.02
CA GLU A 86 3.12 -9.89 8.85
C GLU A 86 3.17 -10.21 10.36
N SER A 87 2.72 -11.42 10.74
CA SER A 87 2.78 -11.89 12.12
C SER A 87 4.19 -12.33 12.56
N LEU A 88 4.97 -12.91 11.65
CA LEU A 88 6.32 -13.44 11.92
C LEU A 88 7.40 -12.35 11.85
N CYS A 89 7.29 -11.46 10.87
CA CYS A 89 8.22 -10.37 10.62
C CYS A 89 7.44 -9.12 10.20
N PRO A 90 6.96 -8.31 11.16
CA PRO A 90 6.17 -7.13 10.85
C PRO A 90 6.98 -6.09 10.05
N ASN A 91 6.31 -5.44 9.11
CA ASN A 91 6.95 -4.41 8.29
C ASN A 91 7.32 -3.18 9.15
N PRO A 92 8.60 -2.77 9.23
CA PRO A 92 9.02 -1.62 10.05
C PRO A 92 8.43 -0.28 9.59
N LEU A 93 7.90 -0.23 8.36
CA LEU A 93 7.26 0.93 7.77
C LEU A 93 5.74 0.93 7.99
N SER A 94 5.13 -0.20 8.39
CA SER A 94 3.70 -0.22 8.69
C SER A 94 3.46 0.46 10.05
N SER A 95 2.43 1.30 10.11
CA SER A 95 1.99 2.00 11.32
C SER A 95 0.70 1.39 11.88
N HIS A 96 0.37 0.16 11.49
CA HIS A 96 -0.88 -0.48 11.89
C HIS A 96 -0.63 -1.67 12.83
N PRO A 97 -1.37 -1.76 13.95
CA PRO A 97 -1.46 -3.04 14.66
C PRO A 97 -2.05 -4.09 13.70
N PRO A 98 -1.73 -5.38 13.89
CA PRO A 98 -2.19 -6.45 13.00
C PRO A 98 -3.72 -6.36 12.88
N VAL A 99 -4.20 -6.17 11.66
CA VAL A 99 -5.63 -6.17 11.37
C VAL A 99 -6.15 -7.58 11.62
N SER A 100 -6.82 -7.79 12.75
CA SER A 100 -7.68 -8.95 12.94
C SER A 100 -8.70 -8.94 11.81
N SER A 101 -8.57 -9.90 10.88
CA SER A 101 -9.55 -10.16 9.81
C SER A 101 -10.89 -10.54 10.43
N ASP A 102 -11.70 -9.55 10.76
CA ASP A 102 -13.13 -9.68 10.99
C ASP A 102 -13.82 -8.47 10.35
N ASN A 103 -13.83 -8.44 9.02
CA ASN A 103 -14.70 -7.54 8.26
C ASN A 103 -15.11 -8.23 6.96
N ALA A 104 -16.26 -8.90 7.03
CA ALA A 104 -17.05 -9.30 5.87
C ALA A 104 -17.40 -8.06 5.01
N PRO A 105 -17.49 -8.17 3.67
CA PRO A 105 -17.86 -7.05 2.83
C PRO A 105 -19.36 -6.76 2.99
N ARG A 106 -19.70 -5.68 3.71
CA ARG A 106 -20.99 -5.01 3.56
C ARG A 106 -20.82 -3.90 2.53
N SER A 107 -21.28 -4.15 1.31
CA SER A 107 -21.45 -3.13 0.26
C SER A 107 -22.19 -1.90 0.79
N PRO A 108 -21.70 -0.67 0.58
CA PRO A 108 -22.57 0.49 0.56
C PRO A 108 -23.19 0.61 -0.84
N SER A 109 -24.46 0.21 -0.94
CA SER A 109 -25.33 0.59 -2.06
C SER A 109 -25.62 2.08 -1.93
N ILE A 110 -24.96 2.92 -2.73
CA ILE A 110 -25.35 4.31 -2.93
C ILE A 110 -25.51 4.51 -4.43
N THR A 111 -26.74 4.31 -4.91
CA THR A 111 -27.21 4.76 -6.21
C THR A 111 -27.42 6.27 -6.16
N PRO A 112 -26.70 7.11 -6.93
CA PRO A 112 -27.11 8.49 -7.12
C PRO A 112 -28.26 8.51 -8.14
N SER A 113 -29.48 8.70 -7.64
CA SER A 113 -30.66 8.99 -8.46
C SER A 113 -30.62 10.47 -8.85
N ILE A 114 -30.05 10.79 -10.01
CA ILE A 114 -30.12 12.14 -10.58
C ILE A 114 -31.11 12.11 -11.73
N THR A 115 -32.36 12.46 -11.42
CA THR A 115 -33.41 12.73 -12.41
C THR A 115 -33.07 14.04 -13.15
N PRO A 116 -33.01 14.06 -14.50
CA PRO A 116 -32.86 15.30 -15.24
C PRO A 116 -34.23 16.00 -15.34
N SER A 117 -34.44 17.06 -14.57
CA SER A 117 -35.55 18.00 -14.79
C SER A 117 -35.21 18.93 -15.93
N ILE A 118 -35.78 18.62 -17.09
CA ILE A 118 -35.78 19.47 -18.28
C ILE A 118 -36.95 20.46 -18.13
N THR A 119 -36.69 21.76 -18.15
CA THR A 119 -37.74 22.77 -18.41
C THR A 119 -37.13 23.96 -19.17
N PRO A 120 -37.63 24.31 -20.37
CA PRO A 120 -37.20 25.49 -21.10
C PRO A 120 -38.15 26.67 -20.88
N SER A 121 -37.63 27.90 -20.82
CA SER A 121 -38.12 29.10 -21.54
C SER A 121 -37.78 30.44 -20.85
N SER A 122 -37.04 31.27 -21.58
CA SER A 122 -37.33 32.68 -21.93
C SER A 122 -37.41 33.78 -20.87
N ASN A 123 -36.40 34.67 -20.85
CA ASN A 123 -36.45 36.13 -21.15
C ASN A 123 -35.23 36.82 -20.52
N LEU A 124 -34.32 37.38 -21.32
CA LEU A 124 -34.32 38.77 -21.77
C LEU A 124 -34.36 39.79 -20.62
N SER A 125 -33.19 40.32 -20.27
CA SER A 125 -33.04 41.69 -19.77
C SER A 125 -31.63 42.17 -20.06
N ASN A 126 -31.56 43.08 -21.03
CA ASN A 126 -30.43 43.95 -21.29
C ASN A 126 -30.09 44.76 -20.04
N ASN A 127 -28.80 44.97 -19.79
CA ASN A 127 -28.35 46.28 -19.33
C ASN A 127 -26.92 46.55 -19.80
N THR A 128 -26.83 47.60 -20.62
CA THR A 128 -25.63 48.26 -21.11
C THR A 128 -25.24 49.37 -20.15
N SER A 129 -23.95 49.49 -19.83
CA SER A 129 -23.17 50.68 -19.43
C SER A 129 -22.16 50.28 -18.36
N SER A 130 -20.90 50.70 -18.31
CA SER A 130 -19.99 51.51 -19.12
C SER A 130 -18.63 51.44 -18.39
N ASN A 131 -17.57 51.95 -19.02
CA ASN A 131 -16.17 52.12 -18.57
C ASN A 131 -15.27 50.93 -18.97
N GLU A 132 -14.23 51.07 -19.78
CA GLU A 132 -13.51 52.21 -20.41
C GLU A 132 -13.05 51.78 -21.82
#